data_AF-A0A011UIF9-F1
#
_entry.id   AF-A0A011UIF9-F1
#
_cell.length_a   1.000
_cell.length_b   1.000
_cell.length_c   1.000
_cell.angle_alpha   90.00
_cell.angle_beta   90.00
_cell.angle_gamma   90.00
#
_symmetry.space_group_name_H-M   'P 1'
#
loop_
_entity.id
_entity.type
_entity.pdbx_description
1 polymer ?
#
loop_
_entity_poly.entity_id
_entity_poly.type
_entity_poly.pdbx_seq_one_letter_code
_entity_poly.pdbx_strand_id
1 'polypeptide(L)'
;MAMPTAARTGFCLTMLCMAAVLAGGAAHSMTSSRGDNEDRVLSVTAAQQLFSDAPDGVDHMVTGPVSSAFRERQREAGCADAVWPNVPLACFPG
;
A
#
# COMPACT_ATOMS: atom_id res chain seq x y z
N MET A 1 -26.25 -62.44 18.14
CA MET A 1 -27.00 -61.16 18.22
C MET A 1 -26.14 -60.17 18.98
N ALA A 2 -25.64 -59.14 18.30
CA ALA A 2 -24.84 -58.09 18.93
C ALA A 2 -25.09 -56.78 18.17
N MET A 3 -25.69 -55.79 18.84
CA MET A 3 -25.41 -54.33 18.84
C MET A 3 -26.16 -53.75 20.06
N PRO A 4 -25.60 -52.76 20.79
CA PRO A 4 -25.62 -51.36 20.33
C PRO A 4 -24.26 -50.64 20.49
N THR A 5 -23.76 -49.89 19.51
CA THR A 5 -24.02 -48.45 19.24
C THR A 5 -24.04 -47.53 20.46
N ALA A 6 -22.92 -46.85 20.73
CA ALA A 6 -22.86 -45.44 21.18
C ALA A 6 -21.39 -45.01 21.32
N ALA A 7 -21.14 -43.70 21.16
CA ALA A 7 -19.86 -43.03 21.36
C ALA A 7 -18.80 -43.28 20.26
N ARG A 8 -19.11 -42.91 19.00
CA ARG A 8 -18.97 -41.54 18.49
C ARG A 8 -17.51 -41.07 18.54
N THR A 9 -16.79 -41.21 17.43
CA THR A 9 -16.71 -40.12 16.43
C THR A 9 -16.23 -38.81 17.05
N GLY A 10 -14.99 -38.76 17.52
CA GLY A 10 -14.36 -37.52 17.98
C GLY A 10 -12.91 -37.38 17.57
N PHE A 11 -12.16 -38.48 17.48
CA PHE A 11 -10.71 -38.39 17.45
C PHE A 11 -10.06 -38.54 16.07
N CYS A 12 -10.76 -39.05 15.05
CA CYS A 12 -10.18 -39.26 13.72
C CYS A 12 -10.53 -38.19 12.67
N LEU A 13 -11.40 -37.23 12.99
CA LEU A 13 -11.84 -36.19 12.04
C LEU A 13 -11.10 -34.86 12.21
N THR A 14 -10.11 -34.76 13.10
CA THR A 14 -9.34 -33.51 13.30
C THR A 14 -7.98 -33.52 12.61
N MET A 15 -7.45 -34.67 12.19
CA MET A 15 -6.10 -34.79 11.59
C MET A 15 -6.08 -34.79 10.05
N LEU A 16 -7.23 -34.63 9.37
CA LEU A 16 -7.32 -34.65 7.89
C LEU A 16 -7.83 -33.32 7.29
N CYS A 17 -7.64 -32.19 7.98
CA CYS A 17 -7.95 -30.86 7.43
C CYS A 17 -6.70 -30.02 7.11
N MET A 18 -5.50 -30.50 7.42
CA MET A 18 -4.26 -29.73 7.33
C MET A 18 -3.51 -29.88 5.98
N ALA A 19 -4.22 -30.02 4.87
CA ALA A 19 -3.59 -30.22 3.55
C ALA A 19 -4.25 -29.51 2.35
N ALA A 20 -5.21 -28.59 2.57
CA ALA A 20 -5.98 -28.00 1.47
C ALA A 20 -6.09 -26.48 1.48
N VAL A 21 -5.11 -25.75 2.04
CA VAL A 21 -5.09 -24.27 1.92
C VAL A 21 -3.66 -23.76 1.73
N LEU A 22 -3.13 -23.90 0.52
CA LEU A 22 -1.89 -23.24 0.07
C LEU A 22 -1.99 -22.77 -1.39
N ALA A 23 -3.19 -22.38 -1.83
CA ALA A 23 -3.41 -21.79 -3.15
C ALA A 23 -4.24 -20.50 -3.02
N GLY A 24 -3.58 -19.36 -3.26
CA GLY A 24 -4.12 -18.00 -3.13
C GLY A 24 -3.32 -17.27 -2.06
N GLY A 25 -2.25 -16.54 -2.37
CA GLY A 25 -2.20 -15.47 -3.36
C GLY A 25 -1.78 -14.22 -2.57
N ALA A 26 -0.74 -13.54 -3.05
CA ALA A 26 0.02 -12.54 -2.31
C ALA A 26 -0.85 -11.46 -1.62
N ALA A 27 -0.70 -11.33 -0.30
CA ALA A 27 -1.05 -10.12 0.43
C ALA A 27 0.23 -9.59 1.07
N HIS A 28 1.08 -8.95 0.28
CA HIS A 28 2.07 -8.02 0.80
C HIS A 28 1.31 -6.76 1.26
N SER A 29 0.59 -6.86 2.37
CA SER A 29 0.04 -5.68 3.04
C SER A 29 1.20 -4.94 3.70
N MET A 30 1.71 -4.00 2.93
CA MET A 30 2.44 -2.81 3.31
C MET A 30 2.32 -2.51 4.82
N THR A 31 3.35 -2.88 5.58
CA THR A 31 3.70 -2.11 6.77
C THR A 31 4.31 -0.80 6.28
N SER A 32 3.46 0.17 5.97
CA SER A 32 3.86 1.53 5.63
C SER A 32 2.83 2.50 6.17
N SER A 33 2.63 2.42 7.48
CA SER A 33 2.13 3.51 8.29
C SER A 33 2.31 3.10 9.73
N ARG A 34 3.34 3.63 10.40
CA ARG A 34 3.17 4.40 11.65
C ARG A 34 4.51 4.74 12.30
N GLY A 35 4.79 6.04 12.41
CA GLY A 35 5.87 6.63 13.20
C GLY A 35 7.19 6.56 12.43
N ASP A 36 7.68 7.66 11.91
CA ASP A 36 8.26 8.67 12.78
C ASP A 36 8.16 10.04 12.12
N ASN A 37 7.28 10.85 12.70
CA ASN A 37 7.14 12.28 12.45
C ASN A 37 8.09 13.04 13.41
N GLU A 38 9.26 12.46 13.74
CA GLU A 38 10.10 12.90 14.88
C GLU A 38 11.53 13.31 14.47
N ASP A 39 11.86 13.36 13.16
CA ASP A 39 13.04 14.10 12.67
C ASP A 39 12.64 15.48 12.12
N ARG A 40 12.06 16.29 13.01
CA ARG A 40 11.81 17.73 12.75
C ARG A 40 13.11 18.52 12.90
N VAL A 41 14.15 18.12 12.17
CA VAL A 41 15.41 18.86 12.01
C VAL A 41 15.74 18.86 10.52
N LEU A 42 15.20 19.84 9.78
CA LEU A 42 15.61 20.13 8.39
C LEU A 42 15.43 18.96 7.39
N SER A 43 14.41 18.12 7.54
CA SER A 43 14.20 16.98 6.63
C SER A 43 13.77 17.46 5.23
N VAL A 44 14.66 17.35 4.25
CA VAL A 44 14.37 17.60 2.83
C VAL A 44 13.30 16.61 2.36
N THR A 45 12.16 17.10 1.85
CA THR A 45 11.09 16.23 1.36
C THR A 45 11.55 15.42 0.14
N ALA A 46 10.87 14.31 -0.16
CA ALA A 46 11.20 13.52 -1.34
C ALA A 46 11.13 14.34 -2.64
N ALA A 47 10.18 15.28 -2.75
CA ALA A 47 10.08 16.19 -3.89
C ALA A 47 11.27 17.17 -3.96
N GLN A 48 11.71 17.72 -2.83
CA GLN A 48 12.90 18.57 -2.79
C GLN A 48 14.18 17.81 -3.14
N GLN A 49 14.27 16.52 -2.78
CA GLN A 49 15.41 15.69 -3.17
C GLN A 49 15.40 15.42 -4.68
N LEU A 50 14.22 15.16 -5.26
CA LEU A 50 14.07 14.90 -6.70
C LEU A 50 14.35 16.17 -7.53
N PHE A 51 13.93 17.34 -7.06
CA PHE A 51 14.09 18.63 -7.72
C PHE A 51 14.99 19.57 -6.91
N SER A 52 16.20 19.11 -6.61
CA SER A 52 17.17 19.85 -5.77
C SER A 52 17.63 21.19 -6.34
N ASP A 53 17.47 21.40 -7.66
CA ASP A 53 17.78 22.62 -8.39
C ASP A 53 16.61 23.63 -8.42
N ALA A 54 15.43 23.24 -7.94
CA ALA A 54 14.22 24.08 -7.89
C ALA A 54 13.80 24.39 -6.44
N PRO A 55 14.49 25.32 -5.74
CA PRO A 55 14.18 25.65 -4.34
C PRO A 55 12.77 26.23 -4.17
N ASP A 56 12.29 26.97 -5.17
CA ASP A 56 10.95 27.57 -5.20
C ASP A 56 9.86 26.58 -5.67
N GLY A 57 10.28 25.36 -6.06
CA GLY A 57 9.40 24.27 -6.44
C GLY A 57 9.12 24.16 -7.94
N VAL A 58 8.39 23.10 -8.26
CA VAL A 58 7.97 22.73 -9.61
C VAL A 58 6.47 22.54 -9.65
N ASP A 59 5.87 22.76 -10.82
CA ASP A 59 4.46 22.43 -11.02
C ASP A 59 4.28 20.91 -10.99
N HIS A 60 3.47 20.45 -10.04
CA HIS A 60 3.15 19.05 -9.85
C HIS A 60 1.87 18.63 -10.60
N MET A 61 1.20 19.57 -11.25
CA MET A 61 0.06 19.31 -12.12
C MET A 61 0.50 19.45 -13.57
N VAL A 62 0.43 18.35 -14.32
CA VAL A 62 0.77 18.37 -15.74
C VAL A 62 -0.33 19.09 -16.51
N THR A 63 0.02 20.23 -17.12
CA THR A 63 -0.89 21.06 -17.93
C THR A 63 -1.13 20.50 -19.34
N GLY A 64 -0.30 19.54 -19.78
CA GLY A 64 -0.44 18.82 -21.05
C GLY A 64 -1.32 17.55 -20.97
N PRO A 65 -1.55 16.88 -22.12
CA PRO A 65 -2.26 15.61 -22.13
C PRO A 65 -1.47 14.55 -21.37
N VAL A 66 -2.20 13.80 -20.53
CA VAL A 66 -1.66 12.65 -19.78
C VAL A 66 -2.56 11.44 -19.97
N SER A 67 -2.02 10.25 -19.73
CA SER A 67 -2.82 9.04 -19.72
C SER A 67 -3.89 9.08 -18.62
N SER A 68 -4.99 8.36 -18.82
CA SER A 68 -6.03 8.18 -17.79
C SER A 68 -5.45 7.57 -16.51
N ALA A 69 -4.52 6.62 -16.66
CA ALA A 69 -3.85 5.98 -15.53
C ALA A 69 -3.00 6.96 -14.71
N PHE A 70 -2.31 7.91 -15.34
CA PHE A 70 -1.56 8.92 -14.58
C PHE A 70 -2.49 9.90 -13.87
N ARG A 71 -3.57 10.33 -14.54
CA ARG A 71 -4.58 11.18 -13.92
C ARG A 71 -5.23 10.52 -12.70
N GLU A 72 -5.46 9.21 -12.76
CA GLU A 72 -5.94 8.44 -11.62
C GLU A 72 -4.93 8.47 -10.47
N ARG A 73 -3.65 8.18 -10.74
CA ARG A 73 -2.60 8.25 -9.71
C ARG A 73 -2.51 9.62 -9.06
N GLN A 74 -2.63 10.69 -9.85
CA GLN A 74 -2.62 12.05 -9.32
C GLN A 74 -3.82 12.32 -8.41
N ARG A 75 -5.00 11.79 -8.76
CA ARG A 75 -6.20 11.88 -7.92
C ARG A 75 -6.05 11.09 -6.63
N GLU A 76 -5.62 9.83 -6.71
CA GLU A 76 -5.41 8.96 -5.56
C GLU A 76 -4.34 9.52 -4.60
N ALA A 77 -3.33 10.20 -5.15
CA ALA A 77 -2.27 10.85 -4.37
C ALA A 77 -2.66 12.25 -3.84
N GLY A 78 -3.85 12.77 -4.15
CA GLY A 78 -4.31 14.07 -3.67
C GLY A 78 -3.53 15.26 -4.23
N CYS A 79 -3.03 15.14 -5.47
CA CYS A 79 -2.14 16.15 -6.05
C CYS A 79 -2.79 17.52 -6.19
N ALA A 80 -4.12 17.62 -6.34
CA ALA A 80 -4.79 18.92 -6.48
C ALA A 80 -4.63 19.84 -5.26
N ASP A 81 -4.40 19.26 -4.08
CA ASP A 81 -4.30 19.99 -2.80
C ASP A 81 -2.85 20.01 -2.27
N ALA A 82 -1.91 19.41 -3.01
CA ALA A 82 -0.52 19.32 -2.57
C ALA A 82 0.18 20.68 -2.69
N VAL A 83 0.99 21.02 -1.69
CA VAL A 83 1.71 22.30 -1.63
C VAL A 83 3.19 22.02 -1.49
N TRP A 84 3.99 22.61 -2.37
CA TRP A 84 5.46 22.53 -2.28
C TRP A 84 5.95 22.97 -0.89
N PRO A 85 6.90 22.26 -0.27
CA PRO A 85 7.63 21.09 -0.76
C PRO A 85 6.97 19.73 -0.46
N ASN A 86 5.79 19.71 0.12
CA ASN A 86 5.09 18.51 0.58
C ASN A 86 4.23 17.89 -0.53
N VAL A 87 4.85 17.61 -1.68
CA VAL A 87 4.17 17.01 -2.83
C VAL A 87 4.56 15.52 -2.94
N PRO A 88 3.59 14.59 -3.02
CA PRO A 88 3.88 13.18 -3.27
C PRO A 88 4.57 12.97 -4.61
N LEU A 89 5.52 12.03 -4.68
CA LEU A 89 6.22 11.73 -5.95
C LEU A 89 5.30 11.24 -7.06
N ALA A 90 4.15 10.64 -6.70
CA ALA A 90 3.13 10.20 -7.65
C ALA A 90 2.48 11.34 -8.44
N CYS A 91 2.63 12.60 -7.99
CA CYS A 91 2.15 13.77 -8.71
C CYS A 91 3.01 14.12 -9.92
N PHE A 92 4.26 13.66 -9.96
CA PHE A 92 5.17 13.91 -11.06
C PHE A 92 5.10 12.79 -12.09
N PRO A 93 5.17 13.11 -13.38
CA PRO A 93 5.34 12.09 -14.41
C PRO A 93 6.66 11.35 -14.18
N GLY A 94 6.61 10.03 -14.30
CA GLY A 94 7.75 9.12 -14.23
C GLY A 94 7.69 8.09 -15.34
#